data_AF-I8ZKJ9-F1
#
_entry.id   AF-I8ZKJ9-F1
#
_cell.length_a   1.000
_cell.length_b   1.000
_cell.length_c   1.000
_cell.angle_alpha   90.00
_cell.angle_beta   90.00
_cell.angle_gamma   90.00
#
_symmetry.space_group_name_H-M   'P 1'
#
loop_
_entity.id
_entity.type
_entity.pdbx_description
1 polymer ?
#
loop_
_entity_poly.entity_id
_entity_poly.type
_entity_poly.pdbx_seq_one_letter_code
_entity_poly.pdbx_strand_id
1 'polypeptide(L)'
;MNITKVLAEEVANKMVEPLEKKINLLHDEQVRITEEVIRKSIPQEITDCFQKFRSYFSVAYSITLFNGSYEKRVAGLKGFPSANAYYPHIEADREVIEKINKLEIEISAVKDEKTKVYESVVASLLTLRTFKRIKENFPEAYRHIACYEDKGKTSVSLPIDNIMDTLKKYTV
;
A
#
# COMPACT_ATOMS: atom_id res chain seq x y z
N MET A 1 0.36 32.20 -8.90
CA MET A 1 1.39 31.16 -8.77
C MET A 1 1.09 30.04 -9.76
N ASN A 2 2.12 29.47 -10.41
CA ASN A 2 1.94 28.31 -11.29
C ASN A 2 2.17 27.02 -10.50
N ILE A 3 1.44 25.96 -10.82
CA ILE A 3 1.61 24.66 -10.18
C ILE A 3 2.82 23.94 -10.80
N THR A 4 3.74 23.51 -9.93
CA THR A 4 4.87 22.66 -10.32
C THR A 4 4.44 21.19 -10.34
N LYS A 5 5.16 20.36 -11.09
CA LYS A 5 4.90 18.91 -11.16
C LYS A 5 4.90 18.26 -9.77
N VAL A 6 5.86 18.64 -8.92
CA VAL A 6 5.97 18.13 -7.54
C VAL A 6 4.73 18.44 -6.72
N LEU A 7 4.20 19.66 -6.82
CA LEU A 7 2.97 20.03 -6.12
C LEU A 7 1.76 19.26 -6.66
N ALA A 8 1.68 19.03 -7.97
CA ALA A 8 0.62 18.22 -8.56
C ALA A 8 0.65 16.77 -8.07
N GLU A 9 1.84 16.17 -7.96
CA GLU A 9 2.05 14.82 -7.43
C GLU A 9 1.70 14.72 -5.95
N GLU A 10 2.09 15.68 -5.11
CA GLU A 10 1.70 15.74 -3.69
C GLU A 10 0.18 15.76 -3.49
N VAL A 11 -0.52 16.51 -4.33
CA VAL A 11 -1.99 16.64 -4.27
C VAL A 11 -2.65 15.37 -4.75
N ALA A 12 -2.18 14.81 -5.87
CA ALA A 12 -2.68 13.55 -6.39
C ALA A 12 -2.53 12.43 -5.35
N ASN A 13 -1.38 12.37 -4.65
CA ASN A 13 -1.17 11.42 -3.55
C ASN A 13 -2.22 11.57 -2.44
N LYS A 14 -2.53 12.79 -2.00
CA LYS A 14 -3.58 13.04 -1.00
C LYS A 14 -4.97 12.65 -1.49
N MET A 15 -5.28 12.91 -2.76
CA MET A 15 -6.59 12.60 -3.34
C MET A 15 -6.81 11.10 -3.49
N VAL A 16 -5.75 10.31 -3.68
CA VAL A 16 -5.85 8.85 -3.77
C VAL A 16 -5.68 8.12 -2.42
N GLU A 17 -5.45 8.84 -1.32
CA GLU A 17 -5.40 8.24 0.03
C GLU A 17 -6.62 7.39 0.39
N PRO A 18 -7.88 7.76 0.05
CA PRO A 18 -9.03 6.92 0.33
C PRO A 18 -8.99 5.58 -0.41
N LEU A 19 -8.47 5.56 -1.64
CA LEU A 19 -8.29 4.33 -2.42
C LEU A 19 -7.18 3.47 -1.82
N GLU A 20 -6.09 4.07 -1.36
CA GLU A 20 -5.03 3.36 -0.63
C GLU A 20 -5.57 2.72 0.66
N LYS A 21 -6.37 3.46 1.43
CA LYS A 21 -7.02 2.93 2.63
C LYS A 21 -7.95 1.75 2.29
N LYS A 22 -8.71 1.84 1.21
CA LYS A 22 -9.57 0.73 0.75
C LYS A 22 -8.74 -0.50 0.38
N ILE A 23 -7.64 -0.34 -0.36
CA ILE A 23 -6.72 -1.43 -0.72
C ILE A 23 -6.19 -2.12 0.54
N ASN A 24 -5.74 -1.35 1.53
CA ASN A 24 -5.22 -1.89 2.78
C ASN A 24 -6.29 -2.66 3.57
N LEU A 25 -7.51 -2.13 3.66
CA LEU A 25 -8.63 -2.82 4.32
C LEU A 25 -8.95 -4.16 3.67
N LEU A 26 -8.98 -4.22 2.33
CA LEU A 26 -9.22 -5.47 1.60
C LEU A 26 -8.06 -6.46 1.80
N HIS A 27 -6.83 -5.98 1.85
CA HIS A 27 -5.66 -6.82 2.11
C HIS A 27 -5.67 -7.35 3.55
N ASP A 28 -6.02 -6.52 4.54
CA ASP A 28 -6.18 -6.94 5.94
C ASP A 28 -7.28 -8.00 6.08
N GLU A 29 -8.39 -7.88 5.34
CA GLU A 29 -9.42 -8.91 5.30
C GLU A 29 -8.90 -10.22 4.70
N GLN A 30 -8.16 -10.15 3.59
CA GLN A 30 -7.54 -11.32 2.96
C GLN A 30 -6.57 -12.04 3.92
N VAL A 31 -5.74 -11.28 4.63
CA VAL A 31 -4.80 -11.79 5.63
C VAL A 31 -5.57 -12.40 6.81
N ARG A 32 -6.59 -11.72 7.33
CA ARG A 32 -7.39 -12.21 8.46
C ARG A 32 -8.04 -13.57 8.17
N ILE A 33 -8.66 -13.72 7.00
CA ILE A 33 -9.28 -14.99 6.59
C ILE A 33 -8.21 -16.08 6.49
N THR A 34 -7.06 -15.77 5.91
CA THR A 34 -5.96 -16.72 5.75
C THR A 34 -5.37 -17.14 7.10
N GLU A 35 -5.17 -16.19 8.04
CA GLU A 35 -4.71 -16.47 9.41
C GLU A 35 -5.68 -17.35 10.18
N GLU A 36 -6.99 -17.24 9.93
CA GLU A 36 -8.00 -18.11 10.54
C GLU A 36 -7.87 -19.56 10.05
N VAL A 37 -7.64 -19.76 8.75
CA VAL A 37 -7.38 -21.09 8.18
C VAL A 37 -6.12 -21.69 8.82
N ILE A 38 -5.02 -20.95 8.84
CA ILE A 38 -3.74 -21.41 9.42
C ILE A 38 -3.92 -21.85 10.87
N ARG A 39 -4.65 -21.06 11.67
CA ARG A 39 -4.92 -21.38 13.08
C ARG A 39 -5.74 -22.65 13.26
N LYS A 40 -6.68 -22.93 12.36
CA LYS A 40 -7.48 -24.17 12.38
C LYS A 40 -6.65 -25.37 11.95
N SER A 41 -5.67 -25.17 11.07
CA SER A 41 -4.84 -26.24 10.52
C SER A 41 -3.67 -26.64 11.43
N ILE A 42 -3.13 -25.72 12.23
CA ILE A 42 -1.99 -25.97 13.11
C ILE A 42 -2.48 -26.27 14.54
N PRO A 43 -2.11 -27.41 15.15
CA PRO A 43 -2.45 -27.71 16.54
C PRO A 43 -1.97 -26.61 17.52
N GLN A 44 -2.76 -26.36 18.56
CA GLN A 44 -2.47 -25.30 19.53
C GLN A 44 -1.13 -25.55 20.25
N GLU A 45 -0.80 -26.80 20.52
CA GLU A 45 0.46 -27.20 21.17
C GLU A 45 1.69 -26.81 20.36
N ILE A 46 1.60 -26.91 19.03
CA ILE A 46 2.65 -26.49 18.10
C ILE A 46 2.76 -24.96 18.09
N THR A 47 1.62 -24.26 18.13
CA THR A 47 1.58 -22.80 18.20
C THR A 47 2.21 -22.29 19.49
N ASP A 48 1.90 -22.91 20.62
CA ASP A 48 2.46 -22.55 21.93
C ASP A 48 3.96 -22.84 22.00
N CYS A 49 4.40 -23.97 21.42
CA CYS A 49 5.82 -24.32 21.31
C CYS A 49 6.57 -23.31 20.43
N PHE A 50 5.97 -22.93 19.30
CA PHE A 50 6.52 -21.90 18.40
C PHE A 50 6.70 -20.55 19.08
N GLN A 51 5.73 -20.13 19.90
CA GLN A 51 5.84 -18.88 20.65
C GLN A 51 7.00 -18.90 21.66
N LYS A 52 7.26 -20.04 22.31
CA LYS A 52 8.32 -20.19 23.30
C LYS A 52 9.71 -20.40 22.69
N PHE A 53 9.80 -21.15 21.59
CA PHE A 53 11.06 -21.61 21.00
C PHE A 53 11.19 -21.21 19.53
N ARG A 54 10.81 -19.98 19.19
CA ARG A 54 10.72 -19.49 17.80
C ARG A 54 11.95 -19.79 16.94
N SER A 55 13.16 -19.70 17.50
CA SER A 55 14.43 -19.93 16.80
C SER A 55 14.63 -21.37 16.28
N TYR A 56 13.87 -22.33 16.80
CA TYR A 56 13.95 -23.74 16.42
C TYR A 56 12.98 -24.11 15.30
N PHE A 57 12.13 -23.18 14.87
CA PHE A 57 11.13 -23.40 13.82
C PHE A 57 11.49 -22.66 12.54
N SER A 58 11.20 -23.29 11.41
CA SER A 58 11.08 -22.58 10.15
C SER A 58 9.81 -21.71 10.17
N VAL A 59 9.98 -20.44 9.80
CA VAL A 59 8.90 -19.45 9.79
C VAL A 59 8.49 -19.15 8.36
N ALA A 60 7.22 -19.38 8.04
CA ALA A 60 6.63 -18.98 6.77
C ALA A 60 5.85 -17.67 6.91
N TYR A 61 5.90 -16.84 5.88
CA TYR A 61 5.16 -15.56 5.77
C TYR A 61 4.21 -15.54 4.57
N SER A 62 4.16 -16.67 3.85
CA SER A 62 3.33 -16.91 2.69
C SER A 62 2.84 -18.35 2.73
N ILE A 63 1.78 -18.65 1.98
CA ILE A 63 1.11 -19.94 1.99
C ILE A 63 0.47 -20.23 0.64
N THR A 64 0.32 -21.51 0.31
CA THR A 64 -0.56 -21.99 -0.75
C THR A 64 -1.78 -22.66 -0.11
N LEU A 65 -2.95 -22.06 -0.27
CA LEU A 65 -4.22 -22.69 0.06
C LEU A 65 -4.63 -23.56 -1.10
N PHE A 66 -4.98 -24.83 -0.85
CA PHE A 66 -5.38 -25.74 -1.91
C PHE A 66 -6.64 -26.54 -1.55
N ASN A 67 -7.41 -26.91 -2.58
CA ASN A 67 -8.55 -27.81 -2.49
C ASN A 67 -8.55 -28.70 -3.75
N GLY A 68 -7.70 -29.74 -3.72
CA GLY A 68 -7.47 -30.62 -4.86
C GLY A 68 -6.97 -29.87 -6.09
N SER A 69 -7.89 -29.51 -6.99
CA SER A 69 -7.61 -28.86 -8.28
C SER A 69 -7.42 -27.35 -8.22
N TYR A 70 -7.77 -26.70 -7.10
CA TYR A 70 -7.65 -25.25 -6.93
C TYR A 70 -6.50 -24.91 -5.99
N GLU A 71 -5.61 -24.03 -6.43
CA GLU A 71 -4.51 -23.50 -5.61
C GLU A 71 -4.52 -21.99 -5.62
N LYS A 72 -4.31 -21.40 -4.44
CA LYS A 72 -4.21 -19.95 -4.28
C LYS A 72 -3.10 -19.58 -3.32
N ARG A 73 -2.19 -18.73 -3.78
CA ARG A 73 -1.08 -18.22 -2.97
C ARG A 73 -1.46 -16.93 -2.29
N VAL A 74 -1.13 -16.82 -1.02
CA VAL A 74 -1.30 -15.60 -0.22
C VAL A 74 0.03 -15.27 0.45
N ALA A 75 0.40 -13.99 0.45
CA ALA A 75 1.62 -13.47 1.07
C ALA A 75 1.28 -12.31 2.01
N GLY A 76 2.25 -11.87 2.81
CA GLY A 76 2.05 -10.77 3.76
C GLY A 76 1.43 -11.22 5.09
N LEU A 77 1.53 -12.51 5.41
CA LEU A 77 0.99 -13.08 6.64
C LEU A 77 1.91 -12.81 7.83
N LYS A 78 1.35 -12.85 9.03
CA LYS A 78 2.18 -12.96 10.24
C LYS A 78 2.92 -14.30 10.21
N GLY A 79 4.20 -14.25 10.59
CA GLY A 79 5.06 -15.42 10.55
C GLY A 79 4.53 -16.58 11.41
N PHE A 80 4.29 -17.72 10.79
CA PHE A 80 3.71 -18.93 11.42
C PHE A 80 4.66 -20.14 11.30
N PRO A 81 4.57 -21.13 12.21
CA PRO A 81 5.43 -22.30 12.15
C PRO A 81 5.04 -23.18 10.96
N SER A 82 6.03 -23.60 10.19
CA SER A 82 5.83 -24.47 9.04
C SER A 82 7.02 -25.41 8.86
N ALA A 83 6.79 -26.59 8.29
CA ALA A 83 7.86 -27.49 7.89
C ALA A 83 8.73 -26.90 6.76
N ASN A 84 8.14 -26.06 5.91
CA ASN A 84 8.82 -25.36 4.82
C ASN A 84 8.50 -23.86 4.87
N ALA A 85 9.52 -23.02 4.78
CA ALA A 85 9.36 -21.57 4.74
C ALA A 85 8.77 -21.06 3.40
N TYR A 86 8.91 -21.84 2.32
CA TYR A 86 8.51 -21.43 0.98
C TYR A 86 7.13 -22.01 0.60
N TYR A 87 6.09 -21.18 0.74
CA TYR A 87 4.70 -21.50 0.37
C TYR A 87 4.23 -22.89 0.81
N PRO A 88 4.17 -23.16 2.13
CA PRO A 88 3.55 -24.37 2.64
C PRO A 88 2.13 -24.55 2.12
N HIS A 89 1.75 -25.79 1.89
CA HIS A 89 0.43 -26.14 1.37
C HIS A 89 -0.48 -26.46 2.55
N ILE A 90 -1.59 -25.75 2.64
CA ILE A 90 -2.64 -26.02 3.62
C ILE A 90 -3.95 -26.23 2.89
N GLU A 91 -4.63 -27.33 3.24
CA GLU A 91 -5.94 -27.62 2.72
C GLU A 91 -6.95 -26.62 3.27
N ALA A 92 -7.76 -26.04 2.39
CA ALA A 92 -8.78 -25.06 2.74
C ALA A 92 -10.09 -25.35 1.99
N ASP A 93 -11.20 -24.94 2.58
CA ASP A 93 -12.49 -25.06 1.95
C ASP A 93 -12.55 -24.23 0.66
N ARG A 94 -13.22 -24.78 -0.35
CA ARG A 94 -13.40 -24.11 -1.65
C ARG A 94 -13.99 -22.71 -1.50
N GLU A 95 -14.95 -22.54 -0.61
CA GLU A 95 -15.60 -21.24 -0.35
C GLU A 95 -14.60 -20.18 0.14
N VAL A 96 -13.62 -20.59 0.96
CA VAL A 96 -12.58 -19.70 1.47
C VAL A 96 -11.63 -19.29 0.36
N ILE A 97 -11.21 -20.24 -0.48
CA ILE A 97 -10.36 -19.97 -1.64
C ILE A 97 -11.06 -19.02 -2.62
N GLU A 98 -12.35 -19.24 -2.90
CA GLU A 98 -13.14 -18.35 -3.76
C GLU A 98 -13.30 -16.95 -3.17
N LYS A 99 -13.49 -16.82 -1.85
CA LYS A 99 -13.58 -15.52 -1.16
C LYS A 99 -12.25 -14.76 -1.26
N ILE A 100 -11.12 -15.42 -1.03
CA ILE A 100 -9.79 -14.83 -1.18
C ILE A 100 -9.53 -14.39 -2.62
N ASN A 101 -9.97 -15.19 -3.60
CA ASN A 101 -9.81 -14.84 -5.01
C ASN A 101 -10.65 -13.62 -5.40
N LYS A 102 -11.89 -13.51 -4.90
CA LYS A 102 -12.73 -12.31 -5.10
C LYS A 102 -12.09 -11.06 -4.51
N LEU A 103 -11.53 -11.15 -3.30
CA LEU A 103 -10.81 -10.04 -2.68
C LEU A 103 -9.60 -9.61 -3.50
N GLU A 104 -8.85 -10.54 -4.08
CA GLU A 104 -7.70 -10.20 -4.92
C GLU A 104 -8.09 -9.51 -6.21
N ILE A 105 -9.18 -9.96 -6.85
CA ILE A 105 -9.74 -9.28 -8.03
C ILE A 105 -10.17 -7.85 -7.65
N GLU A 106 -10.83 -7.67 -6.50
CA GLU A 106 -11.22 -6.33 -6.04
C GLU A 106 -10.00 -5.46 -5.73
N ILE A 107 -8.98 -5.99 -5.05
CA ILE A 107 -7.73 -5.28 -4.77
C ILE A 107 -7.07 -4.81 -6.08
N SER A 108 -7.01 -5.69 -7.09
CA SER A 108 -6.45 -5.34 -8.41
C SER A 108 -7.26 -4.23 -9.07
N ALA A 109 -8.59 -4.32 -9.07
CA ALA A 109 -9.46 -3.31 -9.66
C ALA A 109 -9.29 -1.94 -9.00
N VAL A 110 -9.22 -1.89 -7.65
CA VAL A 110 -9.03 -0.64 -6.91
C VAL A 110 -7.62 -0.07 -7.13
N LYS A 111 -6.58 -0.91 -7.30
CA LYS A 111 -5.23 -0.46 -7.67
C LYS A 111 -5.18 0.15 -9.06
N ASP A 112 -5.88 -0.45 -10.03
CA ASP A 112 -5.98 0.09 -11.38
C ASP A 112 -6.74 1.43 -11.38
N GLU A 113 -7.82 1.52 -10.63
CA GLU A 113 -8.57 2.76 -10.43
C GLU A 113 -7.71 3.85 -9.77
N LYS A 114 -6.98 3.52 -8.71
CA LYS A 114 -6.04 4.43 -8.04
C LYS A 114 -5.04 5.03 -9.02
N THR A 115 -4.45 4.18 -9.88
CA THR A 115 -3.45 4.61 -10.87
C THR A 115 -4.06 5.56 -11.90
N LYS A 116 -5.24 5.21 -12.43
CA LYS A 116 -5.96 6.07 -13.39
C LYS A 116 -6.36 7.42 -12.79
N VAL A 117 -6.89 7.41 -11.57
CA VAL A 117 -7.28 8.65 -10.85
C VAL A 117 -6.06 9.50 -10.57
N TYR A 118 -4.95 8.91 -10.10
CA TYR A 118 -3.70 9.61 -9.86
C TYR A 118 -3.20 10.32 -11.12
N GLU A 119 -3.07 9.59 -12.23
CA GLU A 119 -2.59 10.13 -13.50
C GLU A 119 -3.52 11.24 -14.04
N SER A 120 -4.84 11.03 -13.94
CA SER A 120 -5.86 12.01 -14.35
C SER A 120 -5.78 13.31 -13.53
N VAL A 121 -5.60 13.20 -12.21
CA VAL A 121 -5.44 14.36 -11.32
C VAL A 121 -4.16 15.12 -11.65
N VAL A 122 -3.03 14.42 -11.81
CA VAL A 122 -1.76 15.07 -12.19
C VAL A 122 -1.89 15.78 -13.54
N ALA A 123 -2.44 15.11 -14.56
CA ALA A 123 -2.63 15.70 -15.89
C ALA A 123 -3.56 16.94 -15.85
N SER A 124 -4.64 16.88 -15.07
CA SER A 124 -5.59 17.99 -14.92
C SER A 124 -4.95 19.20 -14.23
N LEU A 125 -4.18 18.97 -13.15
CA LEU A 125 -3.48 20.03 -12.43
C LEU A 125 -2.41 20.70 -13.31
N LEU A 126 -1.67 19.91 -14.09
CA LEU A 126 -0.68 20.42 -15.04
C LEU A 126 -1.32 21.19 -16.21
N THR A 127 -2.51 20.80 -16.66
CA THR A 127 -3.26 21.49 -17.72
C THR A 127 -3.82 22.83 -17.24
N LEU A 128 -4.39 22.88 -16.04
CA LEU A 128 -4.97 24.10 -15.48
C LEU A 128 -3.90 25.15 -15.11
N ARG A 129 -2.65 24.70 -14.83
CA ARG A 129 -1.42 25.47 -14.56
C ARG A 129 -1.45 26.46 -13.38
N THR A 130 -2.61 27.01 -13.01
CA THR A 130 -2.73 28.13 -12.06
C THR A 130 -3.76 27.82 -10.98
N PHE A 131 -3.50 28.31 -9.75
CA PHE A 131 -4.37 28.12 -8.60
C PHE A 131 -5.79 28.65 -8.84
N LYS A 132 -5.92 29.80 -9.52
CA LYS A 132 -7.24 30.39 -9.87
C LYS A 132 -8.07 29.43 -10.73
N ARG A 133 -7.49 28.87 -11.79
CA ARG A 133 -8.18 27.91 -12.67
C ARG A 133 -8.50 26.59 -11.97
N ILE A 134 -7.69 26.18 -11.01
CA ILE A 134 -7.94 24.97 -10.21
C ILE A 134 -9.05 25.20 -9.18
N LYS A 135 -9.09 26.37 -8.55
CA LYS A 135 -10.20 26.76 -7.68
C LYS A 135 -11.54 26.75 -8.41
N GLU A 136 -11.55 27.21 -9.66
CA GLU A 136 -12.75 27.29 -10.49
C GLU A 136 -13.18 25.93 -11.06
N ASN A 137 -12.24 25.11 -11.55
CA ASN A 137 -12.56 23.86 -12.28
C ASN A 137 -12.39 22.59 -11.46
N PHE A 138 -11.60 22.62 -10.38
CA PHE A 138 -11.32 21.44 -9.56
C PHE A 138 -11.21 21.79 -8.06
N PRO A 139 -12.33 22.20 -7.43
CA PRO A 139 -12.35 22.71 -6.07
C PRO A 139 -11.93 21.68 -5.01
N GLU A 140 -12.12 20.38 -5.26
CA GLU A 140 -11.66 19.32 -4.36
C GLU A 140 -10.13 19.24 -4.29
N ALA A 141 -9.44 19.28 -5.42
CA ALA A 141 -7.98 19.41 -5.41
C ALA A 141 -7.54 20.75 -4.83
N TYR A 142 -8.29 21.83 -5.08
CA TYR A 142 -8.01 23.14 -4.49
C TYR A 142 -7.96 23.11 -2.95
N ARG A 143 -8.84 22.34 -2.29
CA ARG A 143 -8.80 22.17 -0.82
C ARG A 143 -7.46 21.63 -0.31
N HIS A 144 -6.78 20.80 -1.10
CA HIS A 144 -5.47 20.24 -0.74
C HIS A 144 -4.30 21.17 -1.09
N ILE A 145 -4.47 22.13 -2.00
CA ILE A 145 -3.45 23.14 -2.38
C ILE A 145 -3.64 24.52 -1.76
N ALA A 146 -4.79 24.83 -1.17
CA ALA A 146 -5.09 26.16 -0.62
C ALA A 146 -4.03 26.63 0.39
N CYS A 147 -3.46 25.70 1.17
CA CYS A 147 -2.39 26.00 2.14
C CYS A 147 -1.05 26.41 1.50
N TYR A 148 -0.87 26.21 0.20
CA TYR A 148 0.30 26.64 -0.57
C TYR A 148 0.08 28.01 -1.23
N GLU A 149 -1.16 28.47 -1.40
CA GLU A 149 -1.46 29.78 -2.00
C GLU A 149 -1.10 30.94 -1.05
N ASP A 150 -1.42 30.82 0.24
CA ASP A 150 -1.15 31.86 1.25
C ASP A 150 0.32 31.99 1.64
N LYS A 151 1.13 30.96 1.38
CA LYS A 151 2.50 30.92 1.94
C LYS A 151 3.55 31.65 1.12
N GLY A 152 3.26 32.13 -0.10
CA GLY A 152 4.29 32.67 -0.99
C GLY A 152 5.49 31.72 -1.19
N LYS A 153 5.33 30.44 -0.83
CA LYS A 153 6.38 29.43 -0.85
C LYS A 153 6.42 28.87 -2.26
N THR A 154 7.31 29.44 -3.06
CA THR A 154 8.07 28.69 -4.05
C THR A 154 8.47 27.34 -3.44
N SER A 155 7.74 26.27 -3.77
CA SER A 155 8.17 24.94 -3.39
C SER A 155 9.46 24.64 -4.14
N VAL A 156 10.44 24.17 -3.37
CA VAL A 156 11.77 23.71 -3.78
C VAL A 156 12.75 24.82 -4.19
N SER A 157 13.09 25.69 -3.23
CA SER A 157 14.51 25.72 -2.89
C SER A 157 14.70 24.70 -1.76
N LEU A 158 15.38 23.59 -2.04
CA LEU A 158 16.37 23.16 -1.04
C LEU A 158 17.15 24.43 -0.74
N PRO A 159 17.30 24.88 0.52
CA PRO A 159 18.15 26.04 0.77
C PRO A 159 19.49 25.67 0.13
N ILE A 160 19.85 26.33 -0.97
CA ILE A 160 21.14 26.11 -1.63
C ILE A 160 22.25 26.38 -0.59
N ASP A 161 21.94 27.27 0.37
CA ASP A 161 22.68 27.51 1.60
C ASP A 161 23.02 26.20 2.35
N ASN A 162 22.11 25.22 2.43
CA ASN A 162 22.33 23.98 3.17
C ASN A 162 23.12 22.93 2.37
N ILE A 163 23.06 22.94 1.04
CA ILE A 163 23.86 22.01 0.20
C ILE A 163 25.33 22.44 0.21
N MET A 164 25.62 23.73 0.06
CA MET A 164 27.00 24.24 0.09
C MET A 164 27.63 24.11 1.47
N ASP A 165 26.88 24.32 2.55
CA ASP A 165 27.37 24.10 3.92
C ASP A 165 27.63 22.62 4.23
N THR A 166 26.82 21.72 3.66
CA THR A 166 27.04 20.26 3.79
C THR A 166 28.24 19.80 2.94
N LEU A 167 28.48 20.40 1.77
CA LEU A 167 29.64 20.08 0.92
C LEU A 167 30.95 20.62 1.49
N LYS A 168 30.94 21.82 2.11
CA LYS A 168 32.11 22.38 2.82
C LYS A 168 32.60 21.51 3.97
N LYS A 169 31.72 20.71 4.60
CA LYS A 169 32.10 19.74 5.63
C LYS A 169 33.01 18.61 5.14
N TYR A 170 33.05 18.36 3.83
CA TYR A 170 33.82 17.27 3.22
C TYR A 170 34.89 17.77 2.25
N THR A 171 35.11 19.08 2.18
CA THR A 171 36.19 19.67 1.38
C THR A 171 37.28 20.13 2.35
N VAL A 172 38.39 19.40 2.39
CA VAL A 172 39.63 19.77 3.09
C VAL A 172 40.35 20.85 2.29
#